data_AF-A0A7X8R2P2-F1
#
_entry.id   AF-A0A7X8R2P2-F1
#
_cell.length_a   1.000
_cell.length_b   1.000
_cell.length_c   1.000
_cell.angle_alpha   90.00
_cell.angle_beta   90.00
_cell.angle_gamma   90.00
#
_symmetry.space_group_name_H-M   'P 1'
#
loop_
_entity.id
_entity.type
_entity.pdbx_description
1 polymer ?
#
loop_
_entity_poly.entity_id
_entity_poly.type
_entity_poly.pdbx_seq_one_letter_code
_entity_poly.pdbx_strand_id
1 'polypeptide(L)'
;MLQIDDSGSGSFVGGTCIGVYRPETNEYYFDIIPVELYNRENFGSKKYLDEVVKIVYAAFRALRPAKSEMIEVCRGYMFDRLKTWLSANGYLWYSTQITGRIQEIVEKCFELYAEKLGLPGQYIKYTKYPFHFHKLLRWVYADYDNRIKLCKVGWKCWQKISDLSPDISGACMCSSSFICMKCGRYIKPGSEVSVIRFVSNRENYVYIHKRCQAHNMTLI
;
A
#
# COMPACT_ATOMS: atom_id res chain seq x y z
N MET A 1 -7.20 27.99 -1.82
CA MET A 1 -6.08 27.36 -1.10
C MET A 1 -5.95 25.95 -1.64
N LEU A 2 -4.74 25.39 -1.72
CA LEU A 2 -4.58 23.97 -2.01
C LEU A 2 -4.06 23.22 -0.78
N GLN A 3 -4.49 21.98 -0.63
CA GLN A 3 -4.00 21.04 0.37
C GLN A 3 -3.39 19.83 -0.35
N ILE A 4 -2.26 19.33 0.16
CA ILE A 4 -1.55 18.18 -0.41
C ILE A 4 -1.26 17.16 0.70
N ASP A 5 -1.70 15.93 0.49
CA ASP A 5 -1.57 14.83 1.45
C ASP A 5 -1.31 13.48 0.76
N ASP A 6 -0.87 12.49 1.54
CA ASP A 6 -0.60 11.13 1.08
C ASP A 6 -1.35 10.06 1.86
N SER A 7 -1.60 8.92 1.22
CA SER A 7 -2.06 7.71 1.90
C SER A 7 -1.42 6.46 1.33
N GLY A 8 -1.24 5.45 2.18
CA GLY A 8 -0.61 4.19 1.81
C GLY A 8 0.91 4.18 1.89
N SER A 9 1.58 5.30 2.21
CA SER A 9 3.05 5.33 2.41
C SER A 9 3.51 4.39 3.52
N GLY A 10 2.65 4.05 4.49
CA GLY A 10 2.87 3.05 5.54
C GLY A 10 2.36 1.63 5.23
N SER A 11 1.75 1.39 4.06
CA SER A 11 1.32 0.05 3.61
C SER A 11 2.43 -0.67 2.86
N PHE A 12 2.64 -1.95 3.18
CA PHE A 12 3.57 -2.82 2.45
C PHE A 12 3.06 -3.21 1.06
N VAL A 13 1.74 -3.32 0.90
CA VAL A 13 1.09 -3.68 -0.36
C VAL A 13 0.62 -2.41 -1.06
N GLY A 14 0.84 -2.34 -2.36
CA GLY A 14 0.44 -1.26 -3.24
C GLY A 14 1.45 -0.11 -3.34
N GLY A 15 1.07 0.92 -4.09
CA GLY A 15 1.79 2.18 -4.20
C GLY A 15 1.49 3.13 -3.04
N THR A 16 1.59 4.43 -3.31
CA THR A 16 1.19 5.48 -2.38
C THR A 16 0.33 6.49 -3.12
N CYS A 17 -0.85 6.77 -2.60
CA CYS A 17 -1.74 7.78 -3.16
C CYS A 17 -1.25 9.16 -2.76
N ILE A 18 -1.19 10.08 -3.72
CA ILE A 18 -0.93 11.51 -3.51
C ILE A 18 -2.18 12.27 -3.94
N GLY A 19 -2.71 13.09 -3.04
CA GLY A 19 -3.91 13.91 -3.27
C GLY A 19 -3.58 15.39 -3.26
N VAL A 20 -4.22 16.14 -4.15
CA VAL A 20 -4.26 17.61 -4.18
C VAL A 20 -5.72 18.04 -4.17
N TYR A 21 -6.10 18.88 -3.21
CA TYR A 21 -7.49 19.28 -2.99
C TYR A 21 -7.61 20.79 -2.87
N ARG A 22 -8.63 21.37 -3.51
CA ARG A 22 -9.02 22.77 -3.38
C ARG A 22 -10.35 22.86 -2.61
N PRO A 23 -10.33 23.22 -1.31
CA PRO A 23 -11.56 23.23 -0.51
C PRO A 23 -12.65 24.16 -1.04
N GLU A 24 -12.27 25.31 -1.60
CA GLU A 24 -13.21 26.37 -1.97
C GLU A 24 -14.11 25.99 -3.16
N THR A 25 -13.60 25.17 -4.08
CA THR A 25 -14.33 24.72 -5.28
C THR A 25 -14.63 23.23 -5.26
N ASN A 26 -14.14 22.51 -4.24
CA ASN A 26 -14.20 21.06 -4.14
C ASN A 26 -13.57 20.33 -5.33
N GLU A 27 -12.53 20.91 -5.94
CA GLU A 27 -11.72 20.26 -6.97
C GLU A 27 -10.66 19.34 -6.36
N TYR A 28 -10.44 18.20 -7.00
CA TYR A 28 -9.50 17.17 -6.54
C TYR A 28 -8.68 16.64 -7.71
N TYR A 29 -7.42 16.32 -7.42
CA TYR A 29 -6.54 15.53 -8.26
C TYR A 29 -5.88 14.47 -7.40
N PHE A 30 -5.84 13.24 -7.87
CA PHE A 30 -5.14 12.16 -7.20
C PHE A 30 -4.41 11.29 -8.19
N ASP A 31 -3.29 10.74 -7.76
CA ASP A 31 -2.55 9.74 -8.53
C ASP A 31 -1.78 8.81 -7.59
N ILE A 32 -1.33 7.67 -8.11
CA ILE A 32 -0.62 6.64 -7.36
C ILE A 32 0.85 6.66 -7.76
N ILE A 33 1.74 6.79 -6.78
CA ILE A 33 3.15 6.45 -6.96
C ILE A 33 3.24 4.95 -7.24
N PRO A 34 3.75 4.53 -8.42
CA PRO A 34 3.82 3.14 -8.81
C PRO A 34 4.65 2.31 -7.83
N VAL A 35 4.24 1.07 -7.57
CA VAL A 35 4.90 0.17 -6.61
C VAL A 35 6.33 -0.18 -7.05
N GLU A 36 6.59 -0.12 -8.35
CA GLU A 36 7.88 -0.32 -9.00
C GLU A 36 8.94 0.67 -8.52
N LEU A 37 8.54 1.87 -8.08
CA LEU A 37 9.45 2.85 -7.47
C LEU A 37 9.85 2.50 -6.03
N TYR A 38 9.22 1.49 -5.45
CA TYR A 38 9.54 0.93 -4.14
C TYR A 38 10.33 -0.37 -4.22
N ASN A 39 10.92 -0.72 -5.37
CA ASN A 39 11.89 -1.80 -5.45
C ASN A 39 13.23 -1.43 -4.75
N ARG A 40 14.15 -2.40 -4.58
CA ARG A 40 15.40 -2.19 -3.83
C ARG A 40 16.26 -1.04 -4.38
N GLU A 41 16.39 -0.94 -5.69
CA GLU A 41 17.21 0.08 -6.37
C GLU A 41 16.57 1.48 -6.28
N ASN A 42 15.29 1.58 -6.65
CA ASN A 42 14.55 2.83 -6.71
C ASN A 42 14.25 3.39 -5.31
N PHE A 43 14.02 2.53 -4.33
CA PHE A 43 13.78 2.94 -2.94
C PHE A 43 15.05 3.55 -2.32
N GLY A 44 16.22 2.95 -2.58
CA GLY A 44 17.50 3.47 -2.11
C GLY A 44 17.81 4.89 -2.63
N SER A 45 17.49 5.15 -3.90
CA SER A 45 17.64 6.48 -4.52
C SER A 45 16.45 7.43 -4.28
N LYS A 46 15.45 6.97 -3.53
CA LYS A 46 14.21 7.71 -3.19
C LYS A 46 13.44 8.24 -4.40
N LYS A 47 13.42 7.51 -5.53
CA LYS A 47 12.71 7.94 -6.77
C LYS A 47 11.22 8.22 -6.55
N TYR A 48 10.61 7.57 -5.56
CA TYR A 48 9.22 7.86 -5.16
C TYR A 48 9.01 9.32 -4.75
N LEU A 49 10.02 10.03 -4.21
CA LEU A 49 9.91 11.45 -3.89
C LEU A 49 9.94 12.34 -5.14
N ASP A 50 10.63 11.95 -6.21
CA ASP A 50 10.54 12.66 -7.50
C ASP A 50 9.16 12.47 -8.12
N GLU A 51 8.59 11.28 -7.96
CA GLU A 51 7.27 10.98 -8.50
C GLU A 51 6.18 11.83 -7.85
N VAL A 52 6.29 12.14 -6.56
CA VAL A 52 5.41 13.11 -5.88
C VAL A 52 5.44 14.46 -6.61
N VAL A 53 6.62 14.94 -6.99
CA VAL A 53 6.76 16.21 -7.72
C VAL A 53 6.07 16.13 -9.08
N LYS A 54 6.22 15.02 -9.81
CA LYS A 54 5.55 14.82 -11.11
C LYS A 54 4.03 14.79 -10.98
N ILE A 55 3.51 14.07 -10.00
CA ILE A 55 2.07 13.98 -9.72
C ILE A 55 1.52 15.37 -9.39
N VAL A 56 2.17 16.10 -8.49
CA VAL A 56 1.72 17.46 -8.12
C VAL A 56 1.87 18.44 -9.27
N TYR A 57 2.91 18.31 -10.10
CA TYR A 57 3.04 19.09 -11.32
C TYR A 57 1.87 18.86 -12.28
N ALA A 58 1.46 17.60 -12.48
CA ALA A 58 0.28 17.27 -13.28
C ALA A 58 -1.00 17.86 -12.68
N ALA A 59 -1.17 17.75 -11.35
CA ALA A 59 -2.26 18.38 -10.63
C ALA A 59 -2.29 19.90 -10.84
N PHE A 60 -1.14 20.58 -10.81
CA PHE A 60 -1.07 22.03 -10.98
C PHE A 60 -1.38 22.46 -12.41
N ARG A 61 -1.12 21.63 -13.42
CA ARG A 61 -1.60 21.91 -14.79
C ARG A 61 -3.12 21.82 -14.89
N ALA A 62 -3.73 20.90 -14.14
CA ALA A 62 -5.18 20.74 -14.12
C ALA A 62 -5.88 21.84 -13.29
N LEU A 63 -5.43 22.06 -12.06
CA LEU A 63 -6.04 22.96 -11.06
C LEU A 63 -5.58 24.41 -11.16
N ARG A 64 -4.50 24.67 -11.92
CA ARG A 64 -3.93 26.00 -12.24
C ARG A 64 -3.85 26.95 -11.02
N PRO A 65 -3.21 26.56 -9.91
CA PRO A 65 -3.09 27.45 -8.75
C PRO A 65 -2.28 28.69 -9.09
N ALA A 66 -2.73 29.83 -8.58
CA ALA A 66 -1.96 31.07 -8.63
C ALA A 66 -0.71 30.98 -7.74
N LYS A 67 0.35 31.73 -8.04
CA LYS A 67 1.56 31.76 -7.20
C LYS A 67 1.30 32.32 -5.79
N SER A 68 0.34 33.22 -5.69
CA SER A 68 -0.14 33.82 -4.43
C SER A 68 -1.11 32.91 -3.66
N GLU A 69 -1.57 31.82 -4.27
CA GLU A 69 -2.44 30.88 -3.58
C GLU A 69 -1.65 30.07 -2.56
N MET A 70 -2.12 30.07 -1.31
CA MET A 70 -1.50 29.29 -0.25
C MET A 70 -1.65 27.78 -0.51
N ILE A 71 -0.54 27.05 -0.38
CA ILE A 71 -0.47 25.60 -0.50
C ILE A 71 -0.06 25.00 0.85
N GLU A 72 -0.96 24.24 1.44
CA GLU A 72 -0.73 23.46 2.66
C GLU A 72 -0.19 22.09 2.27
N VAL A 73 0.98 21.74 2.80
CA VAL A 73 1.62 20.46 2.53
C VAL A 73 1.71 19.66 3.81
N CYS A 74 1.31 18.39 3.77
CA CYS A 74 1.45 17.49 4.91
C CYS A 74 2.92 17.42 5.38
N ARG A 75 3.12 17.30 6.70
CA ARG A 75 4.45 17.25 7.31
C ARG A 75 5.24 15.97 6.97
N GLY A 76 4.59 14.97 6.37
CA GLY A 76 5.20 13.70 6.00
C GLY A 76 6.46 13.85 5.15
N TYR A 77 7.36 12.87 5.27
CA TYR A 77 8.62 12.81 4.53
C TYR A 77 8.40 12.63 3.01
N MET A 78 7.21 12.15 2.61
CA MET A 78 6.81 11.98 1.21
C MET A 78 6.93 13.28 0.41
N PHE A 79 6.86 14.43 1.08
CA PHE A 79 6.83 15.73 0.41
C PHE A 79 8.17 16.48 0.44
N ASP A 80 9.27 15.86 0.87
CA ASP A 80 10.53 16.58 1.05
C ASP A 80 11.07 17.20 -0.24
N ARG A 81 11.03 16.47 -1.37
CA ARG A 81 11.40 17.02 -2.68
C ARG A 81 10.37 18.02 -3.23
N LEU A 82 9.09 17.82 -2.90
CA LEU A 82 8.03 18.73 -3.29
C LEU A 82 8.20 20.11 -2.64
N LYS A 83 8.51 20.16 -1.35
CA LYS A 83 8.76 21.41 -0.60
C LYS A 83 9.86 22.24 -1.28
N THR A 84 10.97 21.61 -1.65
CA THR A 84 12.05 22.28 -2.41
C THR A 84 11.57 22.77 -3.78
N TRP A 85 10.82 21.94 -4.52
CA TRP A 85 10.29 22.30 -5.83
C TRP A 85 9.31 23.49 -5.75
N LEU A 86 8.42 23.53 -4.77
CA LEU A 86 7.49 24.63 -4.56
C LEU A 86 8.22 25.96 -4.34
N SER A 87 9.22 25.98 -3.44
CA SER A 87 10.06 27.15 -3.19
C SER A 87 10.81 27.61 -4.45
N ALA A 88 11.45 26.67 -5.17
CA ALA A 88 12.20 26.98 -6.37
C ALA A 88 11.32 27.54 -7.50
N ASN A 89 10.03 27.20 -7.50
CA ASN A 89 9.05 27.70 -8.46
C ASN A 89 8.27 28.92 -7.93
N GLY A 90 8.60 29.48 -6.78
CA GLY A 90 7.96 30.69 -6.25
C GLY A 90 6.50 30.53 -5.83
N TYR A 91 6.09 29.32 -5.43
CA TYR A 91 4.77 29.10 -4.84
C TYR A 91 4.78 29.46 -3.35
N LEU A 92 3.68 30.04 -2.87
CA LEU A 92 3.45 30.25 -1.44
C LEU A 92 2.99 28.96 -0.77
N TRP A 93 3.80 28.42 0.14
CA TRP A 93 3.48 27.15 0.81
C TRP A 93 3.95 27.12 2.27
N TYR A 94 3.33 26.24 3.06
CA TYR A 94 3.83 25.88 4.39
C TYR A 94 3.49 24.42 4.76
N SER A 95 4.22 23.89 5.73
CA SER A 95 4.06 22.53 6.22
C SER A 95 3.09 22.48 7.40
N THR A 96 2.03 21.69 7.30
CA THR A 96 1.04 21.56 8.36
C THR A 96 0.55 20.13 8.52
N GLN A 97 -0.07 19.85 9.67
CA GLN A 97 -0.80 18.60 9.81
C GLN A 97 -2.09 18.76 9.01
N ILE A 98 -2.24 17.96 7.96
CA ILE A 98 -3.46 17.92 7.17
C ILE A 98 -4.47 17.06 7.93
N THR A 99 -5.68 17.60 8.07
CA THR A 99 -6.83 16.90 8.69
C THR A 99 -8.10 17.24 7.91
N GLY A 100 -9.18 16.51 8.18
CA GLY A 100 -10.48 16.77 7.56
C GLY A 100 -10.61 16.17 6.17
N ARG A 101 -11.35 16.86 5.29
CA ARG A 101 -11.89 16.27 4.06
C ARG A 101 -10.85 15.71 3.09
N ILE A 102 -9.72 16.38 2.90
CA ILE A 102 -8.65 15.85 2.02
C ILE A 102 -8.10 14.53 2.58
N GLN A 103 -7.91 14.43 3.89
CA GLN A 103 -7.41 13.20 4.54
C GLN A 103 -8.38 12.05 4.29
N GLU A 104 -9.68 12.28 4.49
CA GLU A 104 -10.73 11.29 4.22
C GLU A 104 -10.74 10.85 2.74
N ILE A 105 -10.60 11.79 1.81
CA ILE A 105 -10.58 11.51 0.38
C ILE A 105 -9.34 10.71 -0.01
N VAL A 106 -8.14 11.12 0.41
CA VAL A 106 -6.90 10.43 0.03
C VAL A 106 -6.80 9.04 0.64
N GLU A 107 -7.27 8.88 1.89
CA GLU A 107 -7.41 7.57 2.52
C GLU A 107 -8.40 6.70 1.74
N LYS A 108 -9.56 7.24 1.36
CA LYS A 108 -10.55 6.48 0.59
C LYS A 108 -10.06 6.09 -0.81
N CYS A 109 -9.34 6.99 -1.49
CA CYS A 109 -8.71 6.70 -2.77
C CYS A 109 -7.69 5.56 -2.65
N PHE A 110 -6.87 5.56 -1.60
CA PHE A 110 -5.95 4.46 -1.34
C PHE A 110 -6.68 3.16 -1.02
N GLU A 111 -7.78 3.21 -0.25
CA GLU A 111 -8.58 2.01 0.02
C GLU A 111 -9.11 1.37 -1.27
N LEU A 112 -9.76 2.16 -2.13
CA LEU A 112 -10.30 1.67 -3.40
C LEU A 112 -9.21 1.14 -4.33
N TYR A 113 -8.04 1.79 -4.35
CA TYR A 113 -6.87 1.31 -5.07
C TYR A 113 -6.41 -0.05 -4.55
N ALA A 114 -6.28 -0.22 -3.23
CA ALA A 114 -5.84 -1.47 -2.63
C ALA A 114 -6.88 -2.60 -2.79
N GLU A 115 -8.18 -2.29 -2.75
CA GLU A 115 -9.24 -3.25 -3.08
C GLU A 115 -9.14 -3.72 -4.53
N LYS A 116 -8.83 -2.82 -5.46
CA LYS A 116 -8.61 -3.15 -6.88
C LYS A 116 -7.40 -4.08 -7.09
N LEU A 117 -6.40 -4.02 -6.21
CA LEU A 117 -5.30 -4.99 -6.19
C LEU A 117 -5.69 -6.38 -5.63
N GLY A 118 -6.91 -6.52 -5.12
CA GLY A 118 -7.43 -7.74 -4.50
C GLY A 118 -7.16 -7.85 -3.00
N LEU A 119 -6.71 -6.77 -2.35
CA LEU A 119 -6.54 -6.75 -0.89
C LEU A 119 -7.92 -6.64 -0.22
N PRO A 120 -8.31 -7.54 0.70
CA PRO A 120 -9.62 -7.45 1.32
C PRO A 120 -9.71 -6.20 2.20
N GLY A 121 -10.86 -5.49 2.21
CA GLY A 121 -11.03 -4.24 2.96
C GLY A 121 -10.59 -4.29 4.44
N GLN A 122 -10.82 -5.42 5.11
CA GLN A 122 -10.35 -5.61 6.49
C GLN A 122 -8.81 -5.57 6.65
N TYR A 123 -8.04 -5.89 5.60
CA TYR A 123 -6.57 -5.84 5.56
C TYR A 123 -6.04 -4.46 5.20
N ILE A 124 -6.88 -3.59 4.63
CA ILE A 124 -6.50 -2.24 4.19
C ILE A 124 -6.50 -1.27 5.37
N LYS A 125 -7.53 -1.32 6.21
CA LYS A 125 -7.63 -0.44 7.38
C LYS A 125 -6.40 -0.60 8.26
N TYR A 126 -5.65 0.49 8.40
CA TYR A 126 -4.41 0.51 9.15
C TYR A 126 -4.70 0.11 10.61
N THR A 127 -3.91 -0.82 11.10
CA THR A 127 -3.84 -1.18 12.52
C THR A 127 -2.45 -0.81 13.01
N LYS A 128 -2.24 -0.71 14.33
CA LYS A 128 -0.91 -0.41 14.89
C LYS A 128 0.18 -1.29 14.26
N TYR A 129 1.25 -0.68 13.75
CA TYR A 129 2.47 -1.40 13.39
C TYR A 129 3.04 -2.11 14.64
N PRO A 130 3.58 -3.35 14.55
CA PRO A 130 3.86 -4.17 13.38
C PRO A 130 2.73 -5.12 12.94
N PHE A 131 1.58 -5.11 13.62
CA PHE A 131 0.49 -6.07 13.36
C PHE A 131 -0.06 -5.97 11.93
N HIS A 132 -0.10 -4.75 11.39
CA HIS A 132 -0.55 -4.52 10.02
C HIS A 132 0.38 -5.17 8.97
N PHE A 133 1.71 -5.09 9.17
CA PHE A 133 2.67 -5.70 8.26
C PHE A 133 2.52 -7.23 8.19
N HIS A 134 2.40 -7.91 9.34
CA HIS A 134 2.20 -9.36 9.38
C HIS A 134 0.88 -9.80 8.78
N LYS A 135 -0.16 -8.97 8.94
CA LYS A 135 -1.46 -9.19 8.31
C LYS A 135 -1.32 -9.15 6.78
N LEU A 136 -0.62 -8.17 6.23
CA LEU A 136 -0.35 -8.08 4.79
C LEU A 136 0.50 -9.25 4.30
N LEU A 137 1.55 -9.65 5.05
CA LEU A 137 2.39 -10.80 4.69
C LEU A 137 1.58 -12.10 4.53
N ARG A 138 0.62 -12.36 5.43
CA ARG A 138 -0.25 -13.53 5.29
C ARG A 138 -1.05 -13.52 3.98
N TRP A 139 -1.53 -12.35 3.57
CA TRP A 139 -2.21 -12.22 2.27
C TRP A 139 -1.22 -12.44 1.13
N VAL A 140 0.00 -11.93 1.20
CA VAL A 140 1.04 -12.15 0.18
C VAL A 140 1.38 -13.63 0.06
N TYR A 141 1.74 -14.30 1.16
CA TYR A 141 2.14 -15.71 1.14
C TYR A 141 1.03 -16.66 0.67
N ALA A 142 -0.24 -16.29 0.81
CA ALA A 142 -1.34 -17.10 0.29
C ALA A 142 -1.31 -17.26 -1.25
N ASP A 143 -0.63 -16.36 -1.97
CA ASP A 143 -0.48 -16.37 -3.43
C ASP A 143 0.80 -15.60 -3.82
N TYR A 144 1.94 -16.11 -3.33
CA TYR A 144 3.20 -15.38 -3.27
C TYR A 144 3.62 -14.80 -4.62
N ASP A 145 3.72 -15.64 -5.65
CA ASP A 145 4.23 -15.26 -6.98
C ASP A 145 3.41 -14.14 -7.61
N ASN A 146 2.10 -14.12 -7.37
CA ASN A 146 1.20 -13.10 -7.90
C ASN A 146 1.14 -11.84 -7.04
N ARG A 147 1.38 -11.93 -5.72
CA ARG A 147 1.18 -10.81 -4.79
C ARG A 147 2.46 -10.10 -4.42
N ILE A 148 3.62 -10.75 -4.48
CA ILE A 148 4.89 -10.11 -4.11
C ILE A 148 5.26 -8.95 -5.04
N LYS A 149 4.91 -9.04 -6.33
CA LYS A 149 5.07 -7.96 -7.31
C LYS A 149 4.26 -6.70 -6.99
N LEU A 150 3.26 -6.81 -6.12
CA LEU A 150 2.42 -5.70 -5.66
C LEU A 150 2.96 -5.07 -4.37
N CYS A 151 4.15 -5.46 -3.90
CA CYS A 151 4.67 -5.06 -2.60
C CYS A 151 5.87 -4.11 -2.70
N LYS A 152 6.05 -3.30 -1.66
CA LYS A 152 7.18 -2.38 -1.49
C LYS A 152 8.44 -3.11 -1.03
N VAL A 153 8.99 -3.95 -1.91
CA VAL A 153 10.10 -4.86 -1.58
C VAL A 153 11.41 -4.17 -1.24
N GLY A 154 11.60 -2.88 -1.56
CA GLY A 154 12.76 -2.09 -1.14
C GLY A 154 12.79 -1.77 0.36
N TRP A 155 11.70 -2.03 1.09
CA TRP A 155 11.62 -1.72 2.52
C TRP A 155 12.53 -2.60 3.37
N LYS A 156 13.22 -1.98 4.33
CA LYS A 156 14.12 -2.67 5.26
C LYS A 156 13.44 -3.80 6.03
N CYS A 157 12.17 -3.66 6.41
CA CYS A 157 11.45 -4.70 7.13
C CYS A 157 11.20 -5.94 6.27
N TRP A 158 10.93 -5.78 4.97
CA TRP A 158 10.83 -6.89 4.02
C TRP A 158 12.20 -7.52 3.76
N GLN A 159 13.24 -6.72 3.51
CA GLN A 159 14.59 -7.22 3.23
C GLN A 159 15.16 -8.08 4.37
N LYS A 160 14.72 -7.88 5.62
CA LYS A 160 15.12 -8.73 6.76
C LYS A 160 14.53 -10.14 6.73
N ILE A 161 13.46 -10.34 5.96
CA ILE A 161 12.66 -11.57 5.96
C ILE A 161 12.44 -12.11 4.54
N SER A 162 13.09 -11.52 3.52
CA SER A 162 12.90 -11.88 2.11
C SER A 162 13.41 -13.28 1.79
N ASP A 163 14.37 -13.76 2.57
CA ASP A 163 15.02 -15.06 2.38
C ASP A 163 14.30 -16.17 3.16
N LEU A 164 13.17 -15.85 3.81
CA LEU A 164 12.36 -16.85 4.49
C LEU A 164 11.76 -17.82 3.47
N SER A 165 12.06 -19.11 3.65
CA SER A 165 11.35 -20.18 2.99
C SER A 165 10.18 -20.63 3.88
N PRO A 166 8.92 -20.37 3.50
CA PRO A 166 7.79 -20.84 4.28
C PRO A 166 7.70 -22.37 4.21
N ASP A 167 7.40 -22.99 5.35
CA ASP A 167 7.10 -24.42 5.43
C ASP A 167 5.65 -24.66 5.00
N ILE A 168 5.43 -25.66 4.15
CA ILE A 168 4.11 -25.97 3.62
C ILE A 168 3.76 -27.40 3.98
N SER A 169 2.69 -27.54 4.77
CA SER A 169 2.20 -28.84 5.23
C SER A 169 0.71 -29.02 4.91
N GLY A 170 0.27 -30.27 4.84
CA GLY A 170 -1.15 -30.62 4.72
C GLY A 170 -1.79 -30.73 6.10
N ALA A 171 -3.04 -30.28 6.23
CA ALA A 171 -3.84 -30.48 7.44
C ALA A 171 -5.31 -30.76 7.09
N CYS A 172 -6.05 -31.36 8.03
CA CYS A 172 -7.51 -31.47 7.95
C CYS A 172 -8.14 -30.45 8.90
N MET A 173 -9.07 -29.63 8.39
CA MET A 173 -9.71 -28.59 9.20
C MET A 173 -10.97 -29.12 9.87
N CYS A 174 -10.93 -29.30 11.20
CA CYS A 174 -12.10 -29.77 11.95
C CYS A 174 -13.08 -28.64 12.34
N SER A 175 -12.72 -27.37 12.12
CA SER A 175 -13.50 -26.18 12.54
C SER A 175 -14.18 -25.47 11.37
N SER A 176 -15.33 -24.86 11.63
CA SER A 176 -16.27 -24.30 10.64
C SER A 176 -16.06 -22.84 10.23
N SER A 177 -15.05 -22.15 10.78
CA SER A 177 -14.92 -20.69 10.63
C SER A 177 -13.75 -20.21 9.77
N PHE A 178 -13.09 -21.08 9.00
CA PHE A 178 -11.91 -20.70 8.23
C PHE A 178 -12.24 -20.21 6.81
N ILE A 179 -11.50 -19.18 6.38
CA ILE A 179 -11.56 -18.62 5.03
C ILE A 179 -10.22 -18.88 4.34
N CYS A 180 -10.25 -19.38 3.12
CA CYS A 180 -9.08 -19.55 2.29
C CYS A 180 -8.49 -18.17 1.92
N MET A 181 -7.25 -17.90 2.33
CA MET A 181 -6.62 -16.60 2.11
C MET A 181 -6.20 -16.34 0.65
N LYS A 182 -6.26 -17.36 -0.21
CA LYS A 182 -6.05 -17.19 -1.66
C LYS A 182 -7.34 -16.78 -2.37
N CYS A 183 -8.40 -17.58 -2.27
CA CYS A 183 -9.64 -17.38 -3.05
C CYS A 183 -10.77 -16.64 -2.30
N GLY A 184 -10.62 -16.39 -1.00
CA GLY A 184 -11.62 -15.71 -0.17
C GLY A 184 -12.87 -16.53 0.16
N ARG A 185 -12.95 -17.79 -0.26
CA ARG A 185 -14.10 -18.67 0.03
C ARG A 185 -13.91 -19.45 1.34
N TYR A 186 -15.02 -19.81 1.98
CA TYR A 186 -15.03 -20.66 3.18
C TYR A 186 -14.35 -22.01 2.95
N ILE A 187 -13.67 -22.50 3.97
CA ILE A 187 -13.15 -23.85 4.10
C ILE A 187 -14.16 -24.65 4.92
N LYS A 188 -14.73 -25.70 4.32
CA LYS A 188 -15.73 -26.54 5.01
C LYS A 188 -15.03 -27.41 6.08
N PRO A 189 -15.67 -27.67 7.24
CA PRO A 189 -15.21 -28.70 8.16
C PRO A 189 -14.92 -30.03 7.46
N GLY A 190 -13.87 -30.73 7.88
CA GLY A 190 -13.38 -31.96 7.28
C GLY A 190 -12.61 -31.79 5.97
N SER A 191 -12.44 -30.55 5.47
CA SER A 191 -11.67 -30.33 4.23
C SER A 191 -10.17 -30.44 4.47
N GLU A 192 -9.48 -31.05 3.51
CA GLU A 192 -8.02 -30.95 3.41
C GLU A 192 -7.59 -29.54 2.98
N VAL A 193 -6.60 -29.00 3.68
CA VAL A 193 -6.02 -27.68 3.43
C VAL A 193 -4.52 -27.75 3.36
N SER A 194 -3.94 -26.73 2.74
CA SER A 194 -2.52 -26.45 2.84
C SER A 194 -2.31 -25.36 3.88
N VAL A 195 -1.39 -25.60 4.79
CA VAL A 195 -0.98 -24.68 5.84
C VAL A 195 0.41 -24.18 5.48
N ILE A 196 0.50 -22.88 5.22
CA ILE A 196 1.78 -22.19 4.99
C ILE A 196 2.20 -21.56 6.31
N ARG A 197 3.32 -22.01 6.85
CA ARG A 197 3.91 -21.57 8.11
C ARG A 197 5.17 -20.76 7.83
N PHE A 198 5.28 -19.58 8.42
CA PHE A 198 6.50 -18.76 8.36
C PHE A 198 6.71 -17.97 9.65
N VAL A 199 7.97 -17.66 9.94
CA VAL A 199 8.37 -16.92 11.15
C VAL A 199 8.88 -15.55 10.75
N SER A 200 8.17 -14.49 11.13
CA SER A 200 8.66 -13.12 10.98
C SER A 200 9.32 -12.67 12.29
N ASN A 201 8.59 -11.97 13.16
CA ASN A 201 8.95 -11.80 14.58
C ASN A 201 8.15 -12.74 15.49
N ARG A 202 7.23 -13.51 14.91
CA ARG A 202 6.37 -14.52 15.54
C ARG A 202 5.97 -15.53 14.47
N GLU A 203 5.44 -16.66 14.90
CA GLU A 203 4.86 -17.63 13.99
C GLU A 203 3.58 -17.09 13.34
N ASN A 204 3.46 -17.30 12.02
CA ASN A 204 2.27 -16.99 11.25
C ASN A 204 1.83 -18.22 10.47
N TYR A 205 0.51 -18.36 10.34
CA TYR A 205 -0.13 -19.46 9.64
C TYR A 205 -1.10 -18.89 8.60
N VAL A 206 -1.05 -19.46 7.41
CA VAL A 206 -1.95 -19.13 6.29
C VAL A 206 -2.61 -20.42 5.85
N TYR A 207 -3.94 -20.39 5.80
CA TYR A 207 -4.76 -21.55 5.42
C TYR A 207 -5.33 -21.33 4.02
N ILE A 208 -5.08 -22.27 3.12
CA ILE A 208 -5.62 -22.26 1.75
C ILE A 208 -6.20 -23.63 1.39
N HIS A 209 -7.20 -23.67 0.50
CA HIS A 209 -7.66 -24.95 -0.04
C HIS A 209 -6.51 -25.67 -0.75
N LYS A 210 -6.44 -27.01 -0.64
CA LYS A 210 -5.43 -27.82 -1.33
C LYS A 210 -5.37 -27.56 -2.84
N ARG A 211 -6.53 -27.42 -3.48
CA ARG A 211 -6.64 -27.00 -4.90
C ARG A 211 -6.05 -25.62 -5.19
N CYS A 212 -6.16 -24.67 -4.26
CA CYS A 212 -5.65 -23.32 -4.43
C CYS A 212 -4.12 -23.28 -4.42
N GLN A 213 -3.47 -24.22 -3.71
CA GLN A 213 -2.02 -24.40 -3.74
C GLN A 213 -1.55 -24.92 -5.11
N ALA A 214 -2.23 -25.93 -5.67
CA ALA A 214 -1.83 -26.55 -6.94
C ALA A 214 -1.77 -25.56 -8.12
N HIS A 215 -2.63 -24.54 -8.12
CA HIS A 215 -2.61 -23.47 -9.12
C HIS A 215 -1.43 -22.48 -9.01
N ASN A 216 -0.55 -22.59 -8.01
CA ASN A 216 0.72 -21.84 -8.00
C ASN A 216 1.80 -22.51 -8.84
N MET A 217 1.69 -23.82 -9.14
CA MET A 217 2.75 -24.60 -9.79
C MET A 217 2.60 -24.73 -11.32
N THR A 218 1.68 -23.97 -11.95
CA THR A 218 1.32 -24.18 -13.37
C THR A 218 1.85 -23.11 -14.33
N LEU A 219 2.94 -22.43 -14.00
CA LEU A 219 3.66 -21.57 -14.95
C LEU A 219 5.16 -21.79 -14.78
N ILE A 220 5.67 -22.82 -15.46
CA ILE A 220 7.05 -22.90 -15.93
C ILE A 220 6.98 -22.73 -17.45
#